data_AF-A0A1S0TQ36-F1
#
_entry.id   AF-A0A1S0TQ36-F1
#
_cell.length_a   1.000
_cell.length_b   1.000
_cell.length_c   1.000
_cell.angle_alpha   90.00
_cell.angle_beta   90.00
_cell.angle_gamma   90.00
#
_symmetry.space_group_name_H-M   'P 1'
#
loop_
_entity.id
_entity.type
_entity.pdbx_description
1 polymer ?
#
loop_
_entity_poly.entity_id
_entity_poly.type
_entity_poly.pdbx_seq_one_letter_code
_entity_poly.pdbx_strand_id
1 'polypeptide(L)'
;MPWYLQSCGVRSVIVTSGTLSPLDSFVNSLGISFPITLENEHAANLDQILGARIRFSQGGIDLCGTFHKRIYLWSWEVIIRACQIIPGGILVFFSSYVVMNSCLKFWKTAKFGATFMWEAITTHKEAFIEPKSKLELKAVLLQFRQKVREGGGNGAILFAVCRAKVSEGIDFLDSESRGVIVIGIPYAPTTNPRIELKKQFLTKERNGVAKKELKKNISADEWYQVDAIRGVNQAIGRVLRHKDDFGVVILVDSRFCSMPSKRFPSWMRESLKNYQNIGHFENDCKQFFKKRNIEVCVNQRTILSPMTMAPEFVCSRKRNEILKQKKTNNESLPFDIDALYSSEAVAAFEKSIGVEDTVSKRPKRSCIFEELEEAKMLNELVDVAHPTDNDDSNIQSCSGLMVRKTKPKLRLKSNASLLIKSQSRAEMDASEGKIKEHKSLPVLQSDENTMAAWQKSAVEYNRLLQSIEKSKRIILKMALINYATDNNFQTLISTFTMETVPNHLELLKGLYGYLQANHRPGFVSICRQLKLL
;
A
#
# COMPACT_ATOMS: atom_id res chain seq x y z
N MET A 1 12.83 -9.71 25.73
CA MET A 1 12.96 -8.26 25.48
C MET A 1 13.47 -7.51 26.71
N PRO A 2 12.80 -7.54 27.88
CA PRO A 2 13.33 -6.90 29.11
C PRO A 2 14.69 -7.47 29.53
N TRP A 3 14.83 -8.80 29.56
CA TRP A 3 16.10 -9.46 29.92
C TRP A 3 17.25 -9.11 28.98
N TYR A 4 16.97 -8.98 27.67
CA TYR A 4 17.98 -8.62 26.68
C TYR A 4 18.47 -7.18 26.89
N LEU A 5 17.55 -6.23 27.05
CA LEU A 5 17.90 -4.84 27.33
C LEU A 5 18.69 -4.72 28.64
N GLN A 6 18.30 -5.48 29.66
CA GLN A 6 19.01 -5.55 30.94
C GLN A 6 20.41 -6.17 30.80
N SER A 7 20.56 -7.25 30.01
CA SER A 7 21.87 -7.85 29.71
C SER A 7 22.80 -6.93 28.92
N CYS A 8 22.25 -5.96 28.19
CA CYS A 8 23.00 -4.90 27.52
C CYS A 8 23.29 -3.70 28.44
N GLY A 9 23.01 -3.78 29.74
CA GLY A 9 23.26 -2.70 30.71
C GLY A 9 22.30 -1.51 30.61
N VAL A 10 21.16 -1.65 29.92
CA VAL A 10 20.17 -0.57 29.80
C VAL A 10 19.42 -0.41 31.13
N ARG A 11 19.63 0.73 31.79
CA ARG A 11 18.99 1.04 33.09
C ARG A 11 17.56 1.58 32.98
N SER A 12 17.25 2.33 31.92
CA SER A 12 15.94 2.94 31.71
C SER A 12 15.60 3.07 30.23
N VAL A 13 14.34 2.83 29.89
CA VAL A 13 13.80 2.99 28.54
C VAL A 13 12.59 3.91 28.61
N ILE A 14 12.69 5.05 27.92
CA ILE A 14 11.61 6.01 27.78
C ILE A 14 11.10 5.93 26.35
N VAL A 15 9.81 5.66 26.17
CA VAL A 15 9.15 5.61 24.87
C VAL A 15 8.23 6.81 24.72
N THR A 16 8.51 7.67 23.75
CA THR A 16 7.75 8.90 23.48
C THR A 16 7.31 8.94 22.04
N SER A 17 6.02 9.18 21.77
CA SER A 17 5.52 9.51 20.44
C SER A 17 4.15 10.19 20.54
N GLY A 18 3.88 11.14 19.64
CA GLY A 18 2.61 11.87 19.58
C GLY A 18 1.43 11.07 19.02
N THR A 19 1.64 9.81 18.61
CA THR A 19 0.61 8.97 17.97
C THR A 19 0.51 7.55 18.58
N LEU A 20 1.00 7.35 19.81
CA LEU A 20 0.95 6.04 20.49
C LEU A 20 -0.45 5.58 20.92
N SER A 21 -1.43 6.49 20.93
CA SER A 21 -2.82 6.19 21.32
C SER A 21 -3.45 5.09 20.44
N PRO A 22 -4.17 4.11 21.03
CA PRO A 22 -4.37 3.90 22.47
C PRO A 22 -3.16 3.26 23.15
N LEU A 23 -2.75 3.78 24.32
CA LEU A 23 -1.54 3.33 25.04
C LEU A 23 -1.62 1.87 25.48
N ASP A 24 -2.77 1.39 25.97
CA ASP A 24 -2.95 0.00 26.41
C ASP A 24 -2.61 -1.00 25.30
N SER A 25 -3.03 -0.70 24.07
CA SER A 25 -2.73 -1.52 22.91
C SER A 25 -1.23 -1.56 22.63
N PHE A 26 -0.53 -0.43 22.81
CA PHE A 26 0.91 -0.35 22.63
C PHE A 26 1.67 -1.16 23.69
N VAL A 27 1.33 -1.00 24.97
CA VAL A 27 1.90 -1.73 26.10
C VAL A 27 1.70 -3.24 25.93
N ASN A 28 0.48 -3.66 25.64
CA ASN A 28 0.15 -5.07 25.40
C ASN A 28 0.89 -5.66 24.19
N SER A 29 1.10 -4.86 23.14
CA SER A 29 1.83 -5.31 21.95
C SER A 29 3.32 -5.53 22.23
N LEU A 30 3.91 -4.73 23.12
CA LEU A 30 5.31 -4.89 23.53
C LEU A 30 5.51 -6.03 24.52
N GLY A 31 4.49 -6.33 25.33
CA GLY A 31 4.61 -7.31 26.43
C GLY A 31 5.57 -6.84 27.52
N ILE A 32 5.69 -5.52 27.71
CA ILE A 32 6.55 -4.88 28.71
C ILE A 32 5.68 -3.97 29.55
N SER A 33 5.79 -4.07 30.88
CA SER A 33 5.09 -3.16 31.79
C SER A 33 5.75 -1.78 31.75
N PHE A 34 4.94 -0.74 31.60
CA PHE A 34 5.35 0.66 31.75
C PHE A 34 4.70 1.20 33.04
N PRO A 35 5.41 1.23 34.17
CA PRO A 35 4.83 1.67 35.44
C PRO A 35 4.46 3.16 35.43
N ILE A 36 5.11 3.94 34.56
CA ILE A 36 4.82 5.35 34.33
C ILE A 36 4.26 5.47 32.91
N THR A 37 2.99 5.84 32.80
CA THR A 37 2.34 6.18 31.54
C THR A 37 1.78 7.60 31.65
N LEU A 38 1.95 8.37 30.58
CA LEU A 38 1.47 9.74 30.50
C LEU A 38 0.91 9.98 29.10
N GLU A 39 -0.38 10.29 29.02
CA GLU A 39 -1.02 10.85 27.83
C GLU A 39 -1.33 12.30 28.15
N ASN A 40 -0.41 13.21 27.80
CA ASN A 40 -0.65 14.64 27.98
C ASN A 40 -1.78 15.11 27.07
N GLU A 41 -2.55 16.08 27.56
CA GLU A 41 -3.39 16.89 26.69
C GLU A 41 -2.49 17.56 25.63
N HIS A 42 -3.00 17.62 24.40
CA HIS A 42 -2.24 18.22 23.32
C HIS A 42 -2.23 19.74 23.53
N ALA A 43 -1.13 20.39 23.17
CA ALA A 43 -1.02 21.85 23.20
C ALA A 43 -1.96 22.57 22.21
N ALA A 44 -2.83 21.82 21.50
CA ALA A 44 -3.75 22.39 20.53
C ALA A 44 -5.12 22.53 21.15
N ASN A 45 -5.69 23.72 20.99
CA ASN A 45 -7.03 24.05 21.43
C ASN A 45 -8.06 23.35 20.54
N LEU A 46 -9.23 23.05 21.12
CA LEU A 46 -10.34 22.37 20.42
C LEU A 46 -10.81 23.12 19.17
N ASP A 47 -10.62 24.43 19.12
CA ASP A 47 -11.07 25.28 18.02
C ASP A 47 -10.10 25.27 16.83
N GLN A 48 -8.87 24.75 16.98
CA GLN A 48 -7.83 24.71 15.93
C GLN A 48 -8.04 23.61 14.89
N ILE A 49 -8.89 22.63 15.19
CA ILE A 49 -9.14 21.51 14.30
C ILE A 49 -10.62 21.37 14.04
N LEU A 50 -10.97 21.27 12.77
CA LEU A 50 -12.29 20.85 12.35
C LEU A 50 -12.20 19.46 11.71
N GLY A 51 -12.81 18.47 12.36
CA GLY A 51 -12.79 17.08 11.92
C GLY A 51 -14.12 16.64 11.30
N ALA A 52 -14.06 16.00 10.13
CA ALA A 52 -15.21 15.46 9.43
C ALA A 52 -15.02 13.98 9.09
N ARG A 53 -16.05 13.17 9.34
CA ARG A 53 -16.19 11.80 8.83
C ARG A 53 -17.29 11.81 7.78
N ILE A 54 -16.92 11.67 6.51
CA ILE A 54 -17.84 11.72 5.37
C ILE A 54 -18.25 10.30 4.99
N ARG A 55 -19.56 10.05 4.98
CA ARG A 55 -20.11 8.73 4.68
C ARG A 55 -20.44 8.52 3.21
N PHE A 56 -21.12 9.47 2.59
CA PHE A 56 -21.67 9.34 1.24
C PHE A 56 -21.04 10.34 0.28
N SER A 57 -21.03 9.99 -1.01
CA SER A 57 -20.87 10.96 -2.09
C SER A 57 -22.07 11.91 -2.13
N GLN A 58 -21.95 13.01 -2.87
CA GLN A 58 -23.08 13.92 -3.10
C GLN A 58 -24.24 13.20 -3.81
N GLY A 59 -23.93 12.20 -4.63
CA GLY A 59 -24.91 11.29 -5.24
C GLY A 59 -25.45 10.17 -4.35
N GLY A 60 -25.19 10.19 -3.05
CA GLY A 60 -25.73 9.20 -2.10
C GLY A 60 -25.03 7.83 -2.14
N ILE A 61 -23.88 7.72 -2.82
CA ILE A 61 -23.12 6.47 -2.87
C ILE A 61 -22.34 6.30 -1.55
N ASP A 62 -22.55 5.20 -0.83
CA ASP A 62 -21.83 4.91 0.43
C ASP A 62 -20.34 4.72 0.16
N LEU A 63 -19.50 5.68 0.55
CA LEU A 63 -18.06 5.70 0.30
C LEU A 63 -17.37 4.68 1.21
N CYS A 64 -17.50 3.40 0.90
CA CYS A 64 -16.90 2.31 1.66
C CYS A 64 -15.75 1.69 0.87
N GLY A 65 -14.51 1.97 1.24
CA GLY A 65 -13.31 1.49 0.55
C GLY A 65 -12.92 0.06 0.90
N THR A 66 -13.80 -0.92 0.66
CA THR A 66 -13.46 -2.35 0.79
C THR A 66 -12.89 -2.89 -0.52
N PHE A 67 -12.04 -3.92 -0.46
CA PHE A 67 -11.38 -4.51 -1.63
C PHE A 67 -12.37 -4.89 -2.75
N HIS A 68 -13.56 -5.39 -2.38
CA HIS A 68 -14.60 -5.80 -3.31
C HIS A 68 -15.38 -4.63 -3.92
N LYS A 69 -15.28 -3.43 -3.36
CA LYS A 69 -16.05 -2.25 -3.75
C LYS A 69 -15.08 -1.14 -4.16
N ARG A 70 -14.93 -0.93 -5.47
CA ARG A 70 -14.20 0.23 -6.06
C ARG A 70 -14.94 1.56 -5.86
N ILE A 71 -15.73 1.68 -4.79
CA ILE A 71 -16.61 2.81 -4.52
C ILE A 71 -15.80 4.06 -4.11
N TYR A 72 -14.56 3.87 -3.64
CA TYR A 72 -13.62 4.97 -3.38
C TYR A 72 -13.32 5.83 -4.61
N LEU A 73 -13.59 5.34 -5.84
CA LEU A 73 -13.45 6.13 -7.08
C LEU A 73 -14.37 7.37 -7.09
N TRP A 74 -15.49 7.33 -6.36
CA TRP A 74 -16.45 8.43 -6.22
C TRP A 74 -16.01 9.51 -5.22
N SER A 75 -14.84 9.36 -4.58
CA SER A 75 -14.30 10.37 -3.66
C SER A 75 -13.85 11.68 -4.34
N TRP A 76 -13.87 11.75 -5.67
CA TRP A 76 -13.52 12.97 -6.42
C TRP A 76 -14.42 14.17 -6.06
N GLU A 77 -15.72 13.94 -5.81
CA GLU A 77 -16.66 15.00 -5.41
C GLU A 77 -16.22 15.66 -4.10
N VAL A 78 -15.78 14.84 -3.14
CA VAL A 78 -15.24 15.30 -1.86
C VAL A 78 -13.97 16.12 -2.08
N ILE A 79 -13.09 15.67 -2.97
CA ILE A 79 -11.83 16.37 -3.27
C ILE A 79 -12.09 17.73 -3.92
N ILE A 80 -12.96 17.81 -4.93
CA ILE A 80 -13.26 19.08 -5.60
C ILE A 80 -13.86 20.09 -4.63
N ARG A 81 -14.86 19.68 -3.85
CA ARG A 81 -15.47 20.56 -2.84
C ARG A 81 -14.45 20.98 -1.78
N ALA A 82 -13.60 20.06 -1.32
CA ALA A 82 -12.51 20.40 -0.41
C ALA A 82 -11.53 21.41 -1.02
N CYS A 83 -11.17 21.26 -2.30
CA CYS A 83 -10.33 22.22 -3.01
C CYS A 83 -10.94 23.63 -3.08
N GLN A 84 -12.27 23.72 -3.14
CA GLN A 84 -12.98 25.00 -3.16
C GLN A 84 -13.08 25.67 -1.79
N ILE A 85 -13.19 24.88 -0.72
CA ILE A 85 -13.49 25.40 0.63
C ILE A 85 -12.27 25.47 1.56
N ILE A 86 -11.15 24.84 1.21
CA ILE A 86 -9.92 24.83 2.02
C ILE A 86 -8.84 25.69 1.35
N PRO A 87 -8.33 26.75 2.01
CA PRO A 87 -7.25 27.59 1.48
C PRO A 87 -5.90 26.85 1.50
N GLY A 88 -4.92 27.33 0.73
CA GLY A 88 -3.55 26.81 0.77
C GLY A 88 -3.44 25.35 0.31
N GLY A 89 -2.57 24.60 1.00
CA GLY A 89 -2.19 23.22 0.72
C GLY A 89 -3.17 22.19 1.29
N ILE A 90 -3.55 21.22 0.45
CA ILE A 90 -4.29 20.01 0.86
C ILE A 90 -3.41 18.78 0.67
N LEU A 91 -3.30 17.94 1.69
CA LEU A 91 -2.67 16.62 1.61
C LEU A 91 -3.75 15.55 1.52
N VAL A 92 -3.74 14.73 0.47
CA VAL A 92 -4.69 13.62 0.29
C VAL A 92 -3.96 12.30 0.44
N PHE A 93 -4.26 11.55 1.49
CA PHE A 93 -3.66 10.24 1.76
C PHE A 93 -4.61 9.11 1.38
N PHE A 94 -4.15 8.23 0.48
CA PHE A 94 -4.85 7.00 0.15
C PHE A 94 -4.37 5.83 1.00
N SER A 95 -5.20 4.79 1.09
CA SER A 95 -4.87 3.54 1.79
C SER A 95 -3.71 2.75 1.17
N SER A 96 -3.46 2.90 -0.14
CA SER A 96 -2.35 2.25 -0.85
C SER A 96 -2.06 2.94 -2.20
N TYR A 97 -0.88 2.67 -2.77
CA TYR A 97 -0.54 3.12 -4.13
C TYR A 97 -1.51 2.56 -5.18
N VAL A 98 -2.00 1.33 -5.01
CA VAL A 98 -2.98 0.72 -5.93
C VAL A 98 -4.27 1.52 -5.95
N VAL A 99 -4.79 1.88 -4.78
CA VAL A 99 -6.01 2.70 -4.66
C VAL A 99 -5.78 4.10 -5.23
N MET A 100 -4.67 4.76 -4.87
CA MET A 100 -4.30 6.08 -5.40
C MET A 100 -4.25 6.06 -6.93
N ASN A 101 -3.45 5.16 -7.51
CA ASN A 101 -3.27 5.09 -8.97
C ASN A 101 -4.59 4.74 -9.69
N SER A 102 -5.43 3.88 -9.10
CA SER A 102 -6.74 3.55 -9.65
C SER A 102 -7.67 4.78 -9.67
N CYS A 103 -7.68 5.56 -8.58
CA CYS A 103 -8.42 6.81 -8.49
C CYS A 103 -7.94 7.82 -9.53
N LEU A 104 -6.63 8.10 -9.53
CA LEU A 104 -6.03 9.08 -10.43
C LEU A 104 -6.23 8.69 -11.91
N LYS A 105 -6.10 7.39 -12.25
CA LYS A 105 -6.40 6.91 -13.60
C LYS A 105 -7.85 7.18 -13.96
N PHE A 106 -8.79 6.79 -13.09
CA PHE A 106 -10.21 7.00 -13.32
C PHE A 106 -10.55 8.48 -13.47
N TRP A 107 -10.07 9.36 -12.57
CA TRP A 107 -10.37 10.80 -12.62
C TRP A 107 -9.78 11.50 -13.85
N LYS A 108 -8.65 11.01 -14.36
CA LYS A 108 -8.05 11.54 -15.61
C LYS A 108 -8.80 11.10 -16.86
N THR A 109 -9.52 9.99 -16.82
CA THR A 109 -10.24 9.44 -17.99
C THR A 109 -11.74 9.69 -17.96
N ALA A 110 -12.33 9.85 -16.77
CA ALA A 110 -13.76 10.02 -16.59
C ALA A 110 -14.15 11.50 -16.68
N LYS A 111 -15.28 11.76 -17.33
CA LYS A 111 -15.88 13.09 -17.44
C LYS A 111 -17.04 13.24 -16.46
N PHE A 112 -17.22 14.47 -16.00
CA PHE A 112 -18.41 14.91 -15.31
C PHE A 112 -18.99 16.11 -16.07
N GLY A 113 -20.12 15.89 -16.76
CA GLY A 113 -20.61 16.84 -17.76
C GLY A 113 -19.61 16.99 -18.92
N ALA A 114 -19.19 18.21 -19.21
CA ALA A 114 -18.25 18.52 -20.30
C ALA A 114 -16.77 18.41 -19.91
N THR A 115 -16.44 18.36 -18.63
CA THR A 115 -15.06 18.50 -18.10
C THR A 115 -14.56 17.18 -17.53
N PHE A 116 -13.26 16.89 -17.66
CA PHE A 116 -12.67 15.74 -16.98
C PHE A 116 -12.63 15.98 -15.46
N MET A 117 -12.86 14.94 -14.66
CA MET A 117 -12.85 15.08 -13.20
C MET A 117 -11.49 15.62 -12.69
N TRP A 118 -10.40 15.17 -13.31
CA TRP A 118 -9.05 15.67 -13.03
C TRP A 118 -8.90 17.16 -13.35
N GLU A 119 -9.41 17.62 -14.49
CA GLU A 119 -9.36 19.04 -14.87
C GLU A 119 -10.13 19.92 -13.87
N ALA A 120 -11.27 19.44 -13.39
CA ALA A 120 -12.05 20.14 -12.38
C ALA A 120 -11.30 20.24 -11.04
N ILE A 121 -10.51 19.23 -10.64
CA ILE A 121 -9.60 19.32 -9.49
C ILE A 121 -8.51 20.35 -9.76
N THR A 122 -7.83 20.27 -10.91
CA THR A 122 -6.68 21.13 -11.23
C THR A 122 -7.05 22.58 -11.49
N THR A 123 -8.31 22.85 -11.84
CA THR A 123 -8.87 24.21 -11.92
C THR A 123 -8.85 24.90 -10.55
N HIS A 124 -9.05 24.13 -9.48
CA HIS A 124 -9.07 24.66 -8.12
C HIS A 124 -7.73 24.55 -7.42
N LYS A 125 -6.90 23.52 -7.63
CA LYS A 125 -5.58 23.43 -6.99
C LYS A 125 -4.59 22.71 -7.89
N GLU A 126 -3.37 23.23 -7.98
CA GLU A 126 -2.32 22.53 -8.73
C GLU A 126 -2.01 21.18 -8.07
N ALA A 127 -2.04 20.11 -8.87
CA ALA A 127 -2.00 18.76 -8.37
C ALA A 127 -0.62 18.12 -8.46
N PHE A 128 -0.10 17.68 -7.32
CA PHE A 128 1.15 16.96 -7.16
C PHE A 128 0.87 15.53 -6.71
N ILE A 129 1.70 14.58 -7.14
CA ILE A 129 1.54 13.16 -6.83
C ILE A 129 2.84 12.66 -6.22
N GLU A 130 2.75 11.92 -5.11
CA GLU A 130 3.89 11.25 -4.50
C GLU A 130 4.55 10.30 -5.52
N PRO A 131 5.80 10.57 -5.94
CA PRO A 131 6.50 9.71 -6.90
C PRO A 131 6.87 8.37 -6.25
N LYS A 132 7.44 7.41 -6.98
CA LYS A 132 8.01 6.18 -6.38
C LYS A 132 9.41 6.42 -5.79
N SER A 133 10.22 7.29 -6.42
CA SER A 133 11.57 7.62 -5.94
C SER A 133 11.56 8.59 -4.76
N LYS A 134 12.57 8.50 -3.88
CA LYS A 134 12.82 9.51 -2.83
C LYS A 134 13.50 10.76 -3.36
N LEU A 135 14.26 10.64 -4.46
CA LEU A 135 14.96 11.76 -5.06
C LEU A 135 13.98 12.69 -5.78
N GLU A 136 13.10 12.12 -6.60
CA GLU A 136 12.00 12.85 -7.26
C GLU A 136 11.07 13.52 -6.24
N LEU A 137 10.83 12.87 -5.10
CA LEU A 137 9.96 13.43 -4.05
C LEU A 137 10.45 14.79 -3.57
N LYS A 138 11.77 15.03 -3.49
CA LYS A 138 12.30 16.33 -3.08
C LYS A 138 11.92 17.43 -4.07
N ALA A 139 12.00 17.15 -5.37
CA ALA A 139 11.63 18.12 -6.40
C ALA A 139 10.12 18.41 -6.37
N VAL A 140 9.29 17.37 -6.28
CA VAL A 140 7.83 17.50 -6.18
C VAL A 140 7.43 18.31 -4.93
N LEU A 141 8.05 18.06 -3.78
CA LEU A 141 7.77 18.81 -2.56
C LEU A 141 8.18 20.28 -2.67
N LEU A 142 9.31 20.57 -3.34
CA LEU A 142 9.74 21.95 -3.55
C LEU A 142 8.71 22.71 -4.40
N GLN A 143 8.25 22.11 -5.50
CA GLN A 143 7.23 22.69 -6.37
C GLN A 143 5.89 22.87 -5.65
N PHE A 144 5.43 21.85 -4.91
CA PHE A 144 4.22 21.93 -4.08
C PHE A 144 4.29 23.12 -3.11
N ARG A 145 5.39 23.21 -2.34
CA ARG A 145 5.57 24.27 -1.37
C ARG A 145 5.68 25.65 -2.00
N GLN A 146 6.35 25.75 -3.15
CA GLN A 146 6.43 26.98 -3.92
C GLN A 146 5.02 27.43 -4.34
N LYS A 147 4.20 26.53 -4.90
CA LYS A 147 2.83 26.87 -5.31
C LYS A 147 1.90 27.25 -4.17
N VAL A 148 2.08 26.64 -3.00
CA VAL A 148 1.34 27.08 -1.81
C VAL A 148 1.74 28.49 -1.37
N ARG A 149 3.02 28.87 -1.49
CA ARG A 149 3.56 30.15 -1.02
C ARG A 149 3.40 31.31 -1.99
N GLU A 150 3.24 31.05 -3.29
CA GLU A 150 3.28 32.09 -4.33
C GLU A 150 2.25 33.23 -4.13
N GLY A 151 1.21 33.04 -3.30
CA GLY A 151 0.25 34.10 -2.97
C GLY A 151 -0.64 34.47 -4.16
N GLY A 152 -1.95 34.66 -3.93
CA GLY A 152 -2.89 34.98 -5.01
C GLY A 152 -3.35 33.80 -5.90
N GLY A 153 -2.77 32.61 -5.74
CA GLY A 153 -3.26 31.37 -6.35
C GLY A 153 -4.16 30.56 -5.40
N ASN A 154 -4.96 29.63 -5.95
CA ASN A 154 -5.87 28.78 -5.16
C ASN A 154 -5.14 27.72 -4.29
N GLY A 155 -3.81 27.71 -4.23
CA GLY A 155 -2.98 26.74 -3.50
C GLY A 155 -2.73 25.45 -4.29
N ALA A 156 -2.27 24.41 -3.59
CA ALA A 156 -1.86 23.14 -4.19
C ALA A 156 -2.45 21.93 -3.45
N ILE A 157 -2.52 20.80 -4.14
CA ILE A 157 -2.98 19.52 -3.59
C ILE A 157 -1.93 18.44 -3.83
N LEU A 158 -1.56 17.69 -2.79
CA LEU A 158 -0.58 16.60 -2.85
C LEU A 158 -1.27 15.26 -2.58
N PHE A 159 -1.33 14.41 -3.59
CA PHE A 159 -1.82 13.04 -3.50
C PHE A 159 -0.69 12.11 -3.05
N ALA A 160 -0.88 11.43 -1.92
CA ALA A 160 0.11 10.63 -1.23
C ALA A 160 -0.50 9.34 -0.65
N VAL A 161 0.33 8.48 -0.08
CA VAL A 161 -0.11 7.20 0.50
C VAL A 161 0.19 7.12 1.99
N CYS A 162 -0.74 6.56 2.77
CA CYS A 162 -0.52 6.26 4.19
C CYS A 162 0.64 5.26 4.35
N ARG A 163 1.49 5.45 5.38
CA ARG A 163 2.69 4.63 5.63
C ARG A 163 3.71 4.67 4.47
N ALA A 164 3.66 5.71 3.65
CA ALA A 164 4.64 6.00 2.63
C ALA A 164 5.42 7.28 2.99
N LYS A 165 6.21 7.78 2.04
CA LYS A 165 7.26 8.77 2.32
C LYS A 165 6.68 10.10 2.77
N VAL A 166 5.63 10.59 2.11
CA VAL A 166 4.97 11.85 2.49
C VAL A 166 4.32 11.76 3.88
N SER A 167 3.77 10.60 4.22
CA SER A 167 3.15 10.38 5.53
C SER A 167 4.19 10.19 6.66
N GLU A 168 5.47 9.99 6.33
CA GLU A 168 6.53 9.69 7.29
C GLU A 168 7.68 10.72 7.25
N GLY A 169 7.86 11.46 8.34
CA GLY A 169 9.07 12.27 8.54
C GLY A 169 9.19 13.52 7.68
N ILE A 170 8.15 13.86 6.91
CA ILE A 170 8.03 15.14 6.20
C ILE A 170 7.16 16.09 7.01
N ASP A 171 7.68 17.30 7.20
CA ASP A 171 6.99 18.37 7.89
C ASP A 171 6.31 19.31 6.90
N PHE A 172 5.10 19.76 7.23
CA PHE A 172 4.27 20.64 6.41
C PHE A 172 3.75 21.74 7.32
N LEU A 173 4.28 22.94 7.17
CA LEU A 173 4.04 24.07 8.06
C LEU A 173 2.88 24.91 7.54
N ASP A 174 2.00 25.36 8.44
CA ASP A 174 1.00 26.40 8.16
C ASP A 174 0.18 26.16 6.88
N SER A 175 0.36 27.03 5.88
CA SER A 175 -0.35 27.00 4.61
C SER A 175 -0.06 25.74 3.81
N GLU A 176 1.04 25.03 4.07
CA GLU A 176 1.39 23.77 3.38
C GLU A 176 0.43 22.62 3.73
N SER A 177 -0.33 22.71 4.83
CA SER A 177 -1.27 21.67 5.26
C SER A 177 -2.50 22.21 6.01
N ARG A 178 -3.28 23.09 5.38
CA ARG A 178 -4.57 23.55 5.93
C ARG A 178 -5.68 22.49 5.82
N GLY A 179 -5.50 21.49 4.97
CA GLY A 179 -6.38 20.35 4.85
C GLY A 179 -5.64 19.02 4.78
N VAL A 180 -6.10 18.02 5.53
CA VAL A 180 -5.71 16.62 5.35
C VAL A 180 -6.96 15.81 5.03
N ILE A 181 -6.93 15.08 3.92
CA ILE A 181 -8.01 14.17 3.50
C ILE A 181 -7.46 12.75 3.52
N VAL A 182 -8.17 11.82 4.16
CA VAL A 182 -7.80 10.40 4.17
C VAL A 182 -8.87 9.59 3.46
N ILE A 183 -8.50 8.92 2.36
CA ILE A 183 -9.40 8.14 1.52
C ILE A 183 -9.18 6.65 1.75
N GLY A 184 -10.18 6.04 2.41
CA GLY A 184 -10.14 4.66 2.85
C GLY A 184 -9.24 4.42 4.06
N ILE A 185 -9.26 3.19 4.57
CA ILE A 185 -8.48 2.77 5.73
C ILE A 185 -7.31 1.89 5.27
N PRO A 186 -6.04 2.19 5.63
CA PRO A 186 -4.84 1.47 5.17
C PRO A 186 -4.66 0.13 5.89
N TYR A 187 -5.61 -0.78 5.69
CA TYR A 187 -5.48 -2.16 6.15
C TYR A 187 -4.38 -2.89 5.37
N ALA A 188 -3.46 -3.52 6.09
CA ALA A 188 -2.48 -4.41 5.47
C ALA A 188 -3.20 -5.64 4.87
N PRO A 189 -2.82 -6.18 3.71
CA PRO A 189 -3.47 -7.35 3.14
C PRO A 189 -3.51 -8.52 4.12
N THR A 190 -4.65 -9.18 4.28
CA THR A 190 -4.80 -10.34 5.18
C THR A 190 -4.04 -11.56 4.68
N THR A 191 -3.77 -11.64 3.38
CA THR A 191 -2.91 -12.65 2.74
C THR A 191 -1.42 -12.47 3.06
N ASN A 192 -1.02 -11.36 3.68
CA ASN A 192 0.36 -11.20 4.10
C ASN A 192 0.67 -12.19 5.24
N PRO A 193 1.67 -13.09 5.08
CA PRO A 193 1.96 -14.12 6.07
C PRO A 193 2.22 -13.55 7.47
N ARG A 194 2.81 -12.35 7.58
CA ARG A 194 3.04 -11.71 8.89
C ARG A 194 1.75 -11.31 9.57
N ILE A 195 0.78 -10.81 8.81
CA ILE A 195 -0.53 -10.41 9.35
C ILE A 195 -1.30 -11.66 9.75
N GLU A 196 -1.33 -12.68 8.89
CA GLU A 196 -1.99 -13.94 9.16
C GLU A 196 -1.43 -14.62 10.42
N LEU A 197 -0.12 -14.83 10.48
CA LEU A 197 0.54 -15.45 11.63
C LEU A 197 0.34 -14.63 12.92
N LYS A 198 0.38 -13.30 12.84
CA LYS A 198 0.12 -12.45 14.02
C LYS A 198 -1.33 -12.56 14.48
N LYS A 199 -2.30 -12.62 13.57
CA LYS A 199 -3.71 -12.87 13.92
C LYS A 199 -3.86 -14.23 14.58
N GLN A 200 -3.29 -15.30 14.01
CA GLN A 200 -3.32 -16.64 14.59
C GLN A 200 -2.70 -16.67 15.98
N PHE A 201 -1.55 -16.02 16.17
CA PHE A 201 -0.89 -15.89 17.48
C PHE A 201 -1.79 -15.20 18.50
N LEU A 202 -2.34 -14.03 18.18
CA LEU A 202 -3.22 -13.29 19.09
C LEU A 202 -4.51 -14.07 19.42
N THR A 203 -5.05 -14.84 18.47
CA THR A 203 -6.19 -15.72 18.71
C THR A 203 -5.84 -16.86 19.67
N LYS A 204 -4.67 -17.51 19.50
CA LYS A 204 -4.20 -18.58 20.39
C LYS A 204 -3.96 -18.07 21.81
N GLU A 205 -3.24 -16.95 21.96
CA GLU A 205 -3.00 -16.31 23.26
C GLU A 205 -4.32 -15.98 23.97
N ARG A 206 -5.30 -15.44 23.22
CA ARG A 206 -6.61 -15.08 23.79
C ARG A 206 -7.39 -16.29 24.30
N ASN A 207 -7.25 -17.46 23.68
CA ASN A 207 -7.93 -18.68 24.11
C ASN A 207 -7.39 -19.21 25.46
N GLY A 208 -6.14 -18.89 25.81
CA GLY A 208 -5.53 -19.26 27.09
C GLY A 208 -5.85 -18.30 28.24
N VAL A 209 -6.61 -17.22 28.01
CA VAL A 209 -6.83 -16.15 28.98
C VAL A 209 -8.16 -16.34 29.71
N ALA A 210 -8.13 -16.28 31.05
CA ALA A 210 -9.34 -16.33 31.87
C ALA A 210 -10.35 -15.23 31.49
N LYS A 211 -11.65 -15.54 31.54
CA LYS A 211 -12.72 -14.62 31.10
C LYS A 211 -12.66 -13.21 31.73
N LYS A 212 -12.15 -13.09 32.95
CA LYS A 212 -11.99 -11.81 33.68
C LYS A 212 -10.90 -10.91 33.08
N GLU A 213 -9.86 -11.48 32.46
CA GLU A 213 -8.72 -10.77 31.87
C GLU A 213 -8.88 -10.52 30.36
N LEU A 214 -9.91 -11.08 29.72
CA LEU A 214 -10.21 -10.88 28.28
C LEU A 214 -10.41 -9.39 27.91
N LYS A 215 -10.85 -8.55 28.85
CA LYS A 215 -11.01 -7.10 28.62
C LYS A 215 -9.66 -6.36 28.48
N LYS A 216 -8.58 -6.90 29.07
CA LYS A 216 -7.24 -6.33 28.94
C LYS A 216 -6.52 -6.79 27.68
N ASN A 217 -6.93 -7.92 27.09
CA ASN A 217 -6.32 -8.48 25.89
C ASN A 217 -6.99 -8.04 24.59
N ILE A 218 -6.19 -7.45 23.72
CA ILE A 218 -6.60 -7.02 22.38
C ILE A 218 -6.97 -8.24 21.52
N SER A 219 -8.10 -8.19 20.80
CA SER A 219 -8.43 -9.25 19.85
C SER A 219 -7.59 -9.13 18.58
N ALA A 220 -7.47 -10.21 17.80
CA ALA A 220 -6.77 -10.19 16.52
C ALA A 220 -7.36 -9.13 15.56
N ASP A 221 -8.69 -9.00 15.52
CA ASP A 221 -9.37 -8.00 14.68
C ASP A 221 -9.23 -6.58 15.22
N GLU A 222 -9.25 -6.42 16.54
CA GLU A 222 -8.99 -5.12 17.17
C GLU A 222 -7.56 -4.66 16.89
N TRP A 223 -6.58 -5.55 17.05
CA TRP A 223 -5.19 -5.26 16.71
C TRP A 223 -5.05 -4.85 15.25
N TYR A 224 -5.70 -5.58 14.35
CA TYR A 224 -5.66 -5.31 12.91
C TYR A 224 -6.30 -3.95 12.56
N GLN A 225 -7.40 -3.59 13.23
CA GLN A 225 -8.01 -2.26 13.11
C GLN A 225 -7.11 -1.17 13.68
N VAL A 226 -6.54 -1.35 14.88
CA VAL A 226 -5.64 -0.39 15.51
C VAL A 226 -4.40 -0.17 14.66
N ASP A 227 -3.81 -1.23 14.11
CA ASP A 227 -2.68 -1.11 13.19
C ASP A 227 -3.04 -0.19 12.02
N ALA A 228 -4.15 -0.47 11.33
CA ALA A 228 -4.61 0.35 10.20
C ALA A 228 -4.82 1.83 10.59
N ILE A 229 -5.50 2.08 11.72
CA ILE A 229 -5.75 3.44 12.20
C ILE A 229 -4.49 4.18 12.63
N ARG A 230 -3.43 3.51 13.08
CA ARG A 230 -2.13 4.17 13.31
C ARG A 230 -1.60 4.84 12.04
N GLY A 231 -1.78 4.23 10.87
CA GLY A 231 -1.41 4.84 9.59
C GLY A 231 -2.24 6.09 9.29
N VAL A 232 -3.53 6.07 9.60
CA VAL A 232 -4.44 7.23 9.49
C VAL A 232 -4.01 8.34 10.45
N ASN A 233 -3.73 8.03 11.70
CA ASN A 233 -3.31 9.00 12.72
C ASN A 233 -1.96 9.65 12.38
N GLN A 234 -1.05 8.93 11.72
CA GLN A 234 0.20 9.51 11.19
C GLN A 234 -0.03 10.53 10.08
N ALA A 235 -0.99 10.27 9.19
CA ALA A 235 -1.38 11.20 8.13
C ALA A 235 -2.10 12.43 8.72
N ILE A 236 -3.02 12.22 9.64
CA ILE A 236 -3.75 13.27 10.35
C ILE A 236 -2.80 14.21 11.11
N GLY A 237 -1.76 13.66 11.75
CA GLY A 237 -0.75 14.45 12.47
C GLY A 237 0.08 15.39 11.57
N ARG A 238 -0.20 15.45 10.26
CA ARG A 238 0.42 16.41 9.34
C ARG A 238 -0.25 17.79 9.34
N VAL A 239 -1.46 17.88 9.90
CA VAL A 239 -2.28 19.11 9.90
C VAL A 239 -1.92 20.12 10.99
N LEU A 240 -1.25 19.69 12.08
CA LEU A 240 -0.85 20.57 13.19
C LEU A 240 0.64 20.42 13.47
N ARG A 241 1.38 21.53 13.44
CA ARG A 241 2.83 21.55 13.68
C ARG A 241 3.26 22.30 14.93
N HIS A 242 2.58 23.37 15.27
CA HIS A 242 2.86 24.17 16.46
C HIS A 242 1.57 24.61 17.15
N LYS A 243 1.71 25.24 18.32
CA LYS A 243 0.60 25.65 19.20
C LYS A 243 -0.38 26.66 18.59
N ASP A 244 -0.01 27.33 17.51
CA ASP A 244 -0.82 28.36 16.84
C ASP A 244 -1.35 27.86 15.48
N ASP A 245 -1.02 26.62 15.11
CA ASP A 245 -1.40 26.02 13.84
C ASP A 245 -2.87 25.58 13.86
N PHE A 246 -3.46 25.43 12.67
CA PHE A 246 -4.86 25.03 12.53
C PHE A 246 -5.13 24.40 11.17
N GLY A 247 -6.16 23.55 11.11
CA GLY A 247 -6.60 23.01 9.84
C GLY A 247 -7.79 22.09 9.92
N VAL A 248 -8.11 21.51 8.77
CA VAL A 248 -9.27 20.66 8.56
C VAL A 248 -8.82 19.24 8.29
N VAL A 249 -9.53 18.26 8.88
CA VAL A 249 -9.31 16.85 8.62
C VAL A 249 -10.59 16.21 8.10
N ILE A 250 -10.53 15.59 6.92
CA ILE A 250 -11.66 14.93 6.27
C ILE A 250 -11.35 13.44 6.12
N LEU A 251 -12.11 12.60 6.79
CA LEU A 251 -12.00 11.14 6.73
C LEU A 251 -13.10 10.60 5.80
N VAL A 252 -12.68 10.05 4.67
CA VAL A 252 -13.56 9.58 3.59
C VAL A 252 -13.59 8.05 3.59
N ASP A 253 -14.43 7.51 4.47
CA ASP A 253 -14.85 6.11 4.47
C ASP A 253 -16.05 5.96 5.43
N SER A 254 -17.13 5.30 5.00
CA SER A 254 -18.32 5.08 5.85
C SER A 254 -18.00 4.35 7.16
N ARG A 255 -16.93 3.52 7.17
CA ARG A 255 -16.47 2.83 8.37
C ARG A 255 -15.89 3.78 9.42
N PHE A 256 -15.36 4.95 9.07
CA PHE A 256 -14.91 5.91 10.08
C PHE A 256 -16.06 6.41 10.95
N CYS A 257 -17.28 6.51 10.39
CA CYS A 257 -18.46 6.98 11.12
C CYS A 257 -18.89 6.00 12.23
N SER A 258 -18.61 4.70 12.08
CA SER A 258 -18.90 3.67 13.08
C SER A 258 -17.74 3.40 14.05
N MET A 259 -16.57 4.01 13.83
CA MET A 259 -15.44 3.82 14.73
C MET A 259 -15.58 4.64 16.01
N PRO A 260 -15.26 4.05 17.18
CA PRO A 260 -15.20 4.80 18.42
C PRO A 260 -14.16 5.93 18.36
N SER A 261 -14.49 7.10 18.90
CA SER A 261 -13.58 8.26 18.88
C SER A 261 -12.23 7.98 19.57
N LYS A 262 -12.17 7.05 20.53
CA LYS A 262 -10.91 6.59 21.17
C LYS A 262 -9.86 6.02 20.20
N ARG A 263 -10.24 5.69 18.95
CA ARG A 263 -9.31 5.25 17.91
C ARG A 263 -8.46 6.40 17.35
N PHE A 264 -8.91 7.64 17.51
CA PHE A 264 -8.23 8.84 17.05
C PHE A 264 -7.45 9.51 18.18
N PRO A 265 -6.47 10.39 17.87
CA PRO A 265 -5.71 11.13 18.87
C PRO A 265 -6.63 11.98 19.76
N SER A 266 -6.32 12.06 21.05
CA SER A 266 -7.12 12.78 22.07
C SER A 266 -7.57 14.17 21.62
N TRP A 267 -6.65 14.95 21.07
CA TRP A 267 -6.87 16.32 20.58
C TRP A 267 -7.85 16.48 19.43
N MET A 268 -8.20 15.39 18.77
CA MET A 268 -9.15 15.38 17.65
C MET A 268 -10.50 14.76 18.02
N ARG A 269 -10.60 14.04 19.14
CA ARG A 269 -11.77 13.19 19.42
C ARG A 269 -13.08 13.99 19.49
N GLU A 270 -13.02 15.18 20.07
CA GLU A 270 -14.15 16.08 20.27
C GLU A 270 -14.50 16.91 19.02
N SER A 271 -13.51 17.23 18.19
CA SER A 271 -13.72 17.98 16.95
C SER A 271 -14.22 17.12 15.78
N LEU A 272 -14.12 15.80 15.87
CA LEU A 272 -14.61 14.86 14.85
C LEU A 272 -16.13 14.71 14.89
N LYS A 273 -16.79 15.17 13.82
CA LYS A 273 -18.23 14.99 13.61
C LYS A 273 -18.52 14.12 12.39
N ASN A 274 -19.66 13.43 12.43
CA ASN A 274 -20.17 12.65 11.30
C ASN A 274 -20.99 13.55 10.38
N TYR A 275 -20.71 13.51 9.08
CA TYR A 275 -21.49 14.20 8.06
C TYR A 275 -21.93 13.21 6.99
N GLN A 276 -23.16 13.40 6.49
CA GLN A 276 -23.70 12.53 5.45
C GLN A 276 -22.90 12.66 4.15
N ASN A 277 -22.61 13.88 3.72
CA ASN A 277 -21.84 14.18 2.53
C ASN A 277 -20.99 15.45 2.78
N ILE A 278 -20.10 15.77 1.82
CA ILE A 278 -19.23 16.94 1.93
C ILE A 278 -20.02 18.26 1.95
N GLY A 279 -21.19 18.33 1.29
CA GLY A 279 -22.04 19.52 1.26
C GLY A 279 -22.50 19.97 2.65
N HIS A 280 -22.84 19.03 3.52
CA HIS A 280 -23.22 19.34 4.91
C HIS A 280 -22.05 19.85 5.75
N PHE A 281 -20.82 19.49 5.36
CA PHE A 281 -19.60 19.94 6.01
C PHE A 281 -19.15 21.33 5.52
N GLU A 282 -19.54 21.74 4.31
CA GLU A 282 -19.06 22.97 3.68
C GLU A 282 -19.27 24.22 4.54
N ASN A 283 -20.43 24.35 5.19
CA ASN A 283 -20.74 25.53 5.98
C ASN A 283 -19.84 25.63 7.23
N ASP A 284 -19.68 24.54 7.97
CA ASP A 284 -18.82 24.49 9.15
C ASP A 284 -17.35 24.78 8.78
N CYS A 285 -16.90 24.27 7.63
CA CYS A 285 -15.57 24.53 7.10
C CYS A 285 -15.35 26.00 6.76
N LYS A 286 -16.31 26.63 6.06
CA LYS A 286 -16.25 28.06 5.74
C LYS A 286 -16.23 28.92 7.00
N GLN A 287 -17.08 28.60 7.98
CA GLN A 287 -17.10 29.31 9.26
C GLN A 287 -15.79 29.16 10.03
N PHE A 288 -15.18 27.97 9.99
CA PHE A 288 -13.91 27.69 10.65
C PHE A 288 -12.76 28.56 10.12
N PHE A 289 -12.65 28.75 8.80
CA PHE A 289 -11.65 29.64 8.19
C PHE A 289 -12.01 31.12 8.36
N LYS A 290 -13.31 31.47 8.26
CA LYS A 290 -13.78 32.86 8.47
C LYS A 290 -13.44 33.37 9.87
N LYS A 291 -13.60 32.55 10.91
CA LYS A 291 -13.21 32.89 12.31
C LYS A 291 -11.72 33.20 12.46
N ARG A 292 -10.90 32.83 11.48
CA ARG A 292 -9.45 33.04 11.45
C ARG A 292 -9.04 34.10 10.43
N ASN A 293 -9.98 34.96 10.03
CA ASN A 293 -9.78 36.03 9.04
C ASN A 293 -9.29 35.52 7.68
N ILE A 294 -9.67 34.29 7.31
CA ILE A 294 -9.43 33.74 5.97
C ILE A 294 -10.77 33.66 5.25
N GLU A 295 -10.97 34.55 4.29
CA GLU A 295 -12.11 34.48 3.38
C GLU A 295 -11.86 33.44 2.29
N VAL A 296 -12.79 32.49 2.18
CA VAL A 296 -12.75 31.47 1.15
C VAL A 296 -13.76 31.84 0.06
N CYS A 297 -13.26 32.42 -1.04
CA CYS A 297 -14.08 32.74 -2.20
C CYS A 297 -14.46 31.46 -2.94
N VAL A 298 -15.66 30.95 -2.68
CA VAL A 298 -16.25 29.89 -3.51
C VAL A 298 -16.88 30.55 -4.71
N ASN A 299 -16.24 30.44 -5.88
CA ASN A 299 -16.90 30.75 -7.15
C ASN A 299 -18.11 29.81 -7.30
N GLN A 300 -19.31 30.30 -7.01
CA GLN A 300 -20.57 29.54 -7.10
C GLN A 300 -20.97 29.15 -8.53
N ARG A 301 -20.19 29.53 -9.55
CA ARG A 301 -20.48 29.15 -10.94
C ARG A 301 -20.13 27.68 -11.15
N THR A 302 -21.19 26.88 -11.29
CA THR A 302 -21.24 25.51 -11.84
C THR A 302 -21.05 24.38 -10.82
N ILE A 303 -22.13 24.01 -10.11
CA ILE A 303 -22.71 22.66 -9.93
C ILE A 303 -24.01 22.90 -9.12
N LEU A 304 -24.99 23.53 -9.77
CA LEU A 304 -26.38 23.62 -9.31
C LEU A 304 -27.24 22.99 -10.40
N SER A 305 -27.05 21.70 -10.61
CA SER A 305 -27.98 20.88 -11.37
C SER A 305 -28.27 19.65 -10.52
N PRO A 306 -29.55 19.29 -10.28
CA PRO A 306 -29.89 18.00 -9.70
C PRO A 306 -29.20 16.89 -10.50
N MET A 307 -28.65 15.89 -9.80
CA MET A 307 -28.04 14.72 -10.41
C MET A 307 -29.11 13.92 -11.16
N THR A 308 -29.33 14.23 -12.44
CA THR A 308 -30.01 13.31 -13.35
C THR A 308 -28.95 12.39 -13.92
N MET A 309 -28.76 11.23 -13.28
CA MET A 309 -28.03 10.15 -13.93
C MET A 309 -28.80 9.77 -15.19
N ALA A 310 -28.15 9.82 -16.35
CA ALA A 310 -28.66 9.12 -17.52
C ALA A 310 -28.89 7.64 -17.13
N PRO A 311 -30.02 7.02 -17.52
CA PRO A 311 -30.44 5.71 -17.02
C PRO A 311 -29.55 4.52 -17.43
N GLU A 312 -28.39 4.73 -18.06
CA GLU A 312 -27.52 3.66 -18.55
C GLU A 312 -26.56 3.05 -17.52
N PHE A 313 -26.47 3.60 -16.30
CA PHE A 313 -25.72 2.99 -15.19
C PHE A 313 -26.63 2.63 -14.00
N VAL A 314 -27.76 1.99 -14.30
CA VAL A 314 -28.50 1.23 -13.27
C VAL A 314 -27.81 -0.11 -13.09
N CYS A 315 -27.37 -0.38 -11.86
CA CYS A 315 -26.97 -1.72 -11.42
C CYS A 315 -28.18 -2.65 -11.54
N SER A 316 -28.32 -3.30 -12.69
CA SER A 316 -29.37 -4.27 -12.94
C SER A 316 -29.22 -5.45 -11.99
N ARG A 317 -30.10 -5.48 -10.98
CA ARG A 317 -30.54 -6.67 -10.27
C ARG A 317 -31.14 -7.67 -11.26
N LYS A 318 -30.30 -8.36 -12.04
CA LYS A 318 -30.64 -9.55 -12.84
C LYS A 318 -29.42 -10.46 -12.91
N ARG A 319 -29.05 -11.05 -11.76
CA ARG A 319 -28.08 -12.17 -11.72
C ARG A 319 -28.53 -13.37 -10.88
N ASN A 320 -29.69 -13.28 -10.22
CA ASN A 320 -30.17 -14.35 -9.33
C ASN A 320 -31.14 -15.35 -9.97
N GLU A 321 -31.45 -15.25 -11.27
CA GLU A 321 -32.26 -16.27 -11.97
C GLU A 321 -31.45 -17.17 -12.92
N ILE A 322 -30.22 -16.81 -13.28
CA ILE A 322 -29.36 -17.66 -14.13
C ILE A 322 -28.56 -18.70 -13.30
N LEU A 323 -28.52 -18.55 -11.97
CA LEU A 323 -27.80 -19.48 -11.08
C LEU A 323 -28.59 -20.73 -10.63
N LYS A 324 -29.82 -20.94 -11.12
CA LYS A 324 -30.60 -22.16 -10.79
C LYS A 324 -30.71 -23.19 -11.92
N GLN A 325 -30.11 -22.97 -13.10
CA GLN A 325 -30.20 -23.91 -14.23
C GLN A 325 -28.86 -24.44 -14.78
N LYS A 326 -27.73 -24.18 -14.13
CA LYS A 326 -26.46 -24.89 -14.42
C LYS A 326 -25.94 -25.59 -13.17
N LYS A 327 -26.67 -26.61 -12.75
CA LYS A 327 -26.20 -27.59 -11.76
C LYS A 327 -26.49 -28.99 -12.26
N THR A 328 -25.97 -29.29 -13.45
CA THR A 328 -25.88 -30.66 -13.96
C THR A 328 -24.66 -30.74 -14.86
N ASN A 329 -23.67 -31.51 -14.39
CA ASN A 329 -22.64 -32.24 -15.12
C ASN A 329 -21.71 -31.45 -16.07
N ASN A 330 -20.49 -31.19 -15.60
CA ASN A 330 -19.28 -31.69 -16.25
C ASN A 330 -18.04 -31.34 -15.40
N GLU A 331 -17.33 -32.39 -14.98
CA GLU A 331 -15.97 -32.31 -14.45
C GLU A 331 -15.02 -31.85 -15.57
N SER A 332 -14.56 -30.62 -15.49
CA SER A 332 -13.32 -30.17 -16.10
C SER A 332 -12.76 -29.08 -15.19
N LEU A 333 -11.49 -29.20 -14.80
CA LEU A 333 -10.85 -28.27 -13.87
C LEU A 333 -11.04 -26.81 -14.34
N PRO A 334 -11.41 -25.88 -13.45
CA PRO A 334 -11.52 -24.47 -13.82
C PRO A 334 -10.11 -23.92 -14.09
N PHE A 335 -9.85 -23.66 -15.37
CA PHE A 335 -8.66 -22.99 -15.84
C PHE A 335 -8.74 -21.51 -15.45
N ASP A 336 -7.88 -21.09 -14.52
CA ASP A 336 -7.94 -19.79 -13.86
C ASP A 336 -6.85 -18.84 -14.39
N ILE A 337 -7.24 -17.95 -15.31
CA ILE A 337 -6.40 -16.85 -15.79
C ILE A 337 -6.02 -15.89 -14.64
N ASP A 338 -6.81 -15.85 -13.56
CA ASP A 338 -6.55 -15.00 -12.39
C ASP A 338 -5.40 -15.54 -11.53
N ALA A 339 -4.95 -16.79 -11.71
CA ALA A 339 -3.76 -17.34 -11.04
C ALA A 339 -2.46 -16.65 -11.48
N LEU A 340 -2.39 -16.20 -12.74
CA LEU A 340 -1.30 -15.35 -13.27
C LEU A 340 -1.34 -13.92 -12.73
N TYR A 341 -2.49 -13.51 -12.18
CA TYR A 341 -2.75 -12.18 -11.61
C TYR A 341 -2.94 -12.23 -10.09
N SER A 342 -2.64 -13.37 -9.45
CA SER A 342 -2.53 -13.44 -8.01
C SER A 342 -1.57 -12.36 -7.51
N SER A 343 -1.90 -11.77 -6.35
CA SER A 343 -1.08 -10.72 -5.75
C SER A 343 0.39 -11.12 -5.60
N GLU A 344 0.69 -12.42 -5.47
CA GLU A 344 2.06 -12.96 -5.53
C GLU A 344 2.73 -12.78 -6.90
N ALA A 345 2.04 -13.01 -8.02
CA ALA A 345 2.61 -12.89 -9.36
C ALA A 345 2.90 -11.44 -9.75
N VAL A 346 2.03 -10.50 -9.34
CA VAL A 346 2.23 -9.05 -9.51
C VAL A 346 3.35 -8.54 -8.60
N ALA A 347 3.45 -9.03 -7.36
CA ALA A 347 4.54 -8.69 -6.45
C ALA A 347 5.90 -9.26 -6.91
N ALA A 348 5.90 -10.48 -7.47
CA ALA A 348 7.09 -11.07 -8.10
C ALA A 348 7.49 -10.33 -9.39
N PHE A 349 6.51 -9.82 -10.14
CA PHE A 349 6.72 -8.97 -11.30
C PHE A 349 7.41 -7.66 -10.93
N GLU A 350 6.90 -6.91 -9.94
CA GLU A 350 7.50 -5.66 -9.47
C GLU A 350 8.93 -5.85 -8.92
N LYS A 351 9.19 -7.00 -8.27
CA LYS A 351 10.53 -7.37 -7.79
C LYS A 351 11.51 -7.71 -8.92
N SER A 352 11.02 -8.19 -10.07
CA SER A 352 11.84 -8.61 -11.21
C SER A 352 12.25 -7.47 -12.17
N ILE A 353 11.64 -6.29 -12.05
CA ILE A 353 11.86 -5.13 -12.94
C ILE A 353 13.03 -4.24 -12.46
N GLY A 354 13.67 -4.53 -11.33
CA GLY A 354 14.97 -3.99 -10.90
C GLY A 354 15.26 -2.56 -11.37
N VAL A 355 14.49 -1.58 -10.88
CA VAL A 355 14.80 -0.15 -11.04
C VAL A 355 15.44 0.31 -9.73
N GLU A 356 16.77 0.25 -9.72
CA GLU A 356 17.81 0.84 -8.85
C GLU A 356 19.08 0.05 -9.29
N ASP A 357 20.19 0.59 -9.81
CA ASP A 357 20.85 1.89 -9.69
C ASP A 357 21.80 2.11 -10.90
N THR A 358 21.88 3.34 -11.42
CA THR A 358 23.16 3.88 -11.89
C THR A 358 23.63 4.86 -10.82
N VAL A 359 24.60 4.43 -10.01
CA VAL A 359 25.81 5.16 -9.55
C VAL A 359 26.49 4.35 -8.43
N SER A 360 27.77 4.05 -8.70
CA SER A 360 28.88 3.44 -7.93
C SER A 360 28.61 2.31 -6.93
N LYS A 361 29.22 1.16 -7.24
CA LYS A 361 29.43 0.00 -6.36
C LYS A 361 29.96 0.47 -4.98
N ARG A 362 29.17 0.25 -3.93
CA ARG A 362 29.69 0.08 -2.56
C ARG A 362 29.94 -1.41 -2.31
N PRO A 363 31.01 -1.77 -1.57
CA PRO A 363 31.43 -3.16 -1.41
C PRO A 363 30.38 -3.97 -0.65
N LYS A 364 30.35 -5.27 -0.95
CA LYS A 364 29.50 -6.29 -0.36
C LYS A 364 29.55 -6.17 1.18
N ARG A 365 28.38 -6.04 1.81
CA ARG A 365 28.27 -6.21 3.27
C ARG A 365 28.36 -7.72 3.57
N SER A 366 29.56 -8.12 3.99
CA SER A 366 29.83 -9.23 4.90
C SER A 366 28.85 -9.24 6.07
N CYS A 367 28.51 -10.43 6.56
CA CYS A 367 27.73 -10.59 7.78
C CYS A 367 28.56 -10.12 8.98
N ILE A 368 27.96 -9.32 9.87
CA ILE A 368 28.59 -8.81 11.11
C ILE A 368 29.06 -9.94 12.04
N PHE A 369 28.62 -11.19 11.82
CA PHE A 369 29.10 -12.36 12.57
C PHE A 369 30.44 -12.91 12.04
N GLU A 370 30.84 -12.64 10.80
CA GLU A 370 32.16 -13.02 10.27
C GLU A 370 33.25 -11.99 10.65
N GLU A 371 32.89 -10.69 10.72
CA GLU A 371 33.83 -9.61 11.12
C GLU A 371 34.24 -9.64 12.61
N LEU A 372 33.53 -10.40 13.46
CA LEU A 372 33.84 -10.55 14.89
C LEU A 372 34.72 -11.78 15.19
N GLU A 373 34.83 -12.74 14.27
CA GLU A 373 35.80 -13.84 14.37
C GLU A 373 37.19 -13.41 13.87
N GLU A 374 37.26 -12.59 12.80
CA GLU A 374 38.54 -12.05 12.31
C GLU A 374 39.18 -11.05 13.29
N ALA A 375 38.38 -10.29 14.05
CA ALA A 375 38.88 -9.38 15.09
C ALA A 375 39.40 -10.10 16.36
N LYS A 376 39.06 -11.37 16.57
CA LYS A 376 39.65 -12.20 17.64
C LYS A 376 40.97 -12.80 17.22
N MET A 377 41.13 -13.20 15.95
CA MET A 377 42.39 -13.70 15.41
C MET A 377 43.49 -12.63 15.31
N LEU A 378 43.13 -11.35 15.17
CA LEU A 378 44.11 -10.26 15.08
C LEU A 378 44.66 -9.79 16.43
N ASN A 379 44.00 -10.12 17.55
CA ASN A 379 44.43 -9.73 18.90
C ASN A 379 45.31 -10.79 19.60
N GLU A 380 45.56 -11.94 18.96
CA GLU A 380 46.49 -12.97 19.46
C GLU A 380 47.91 -12.85 18.84
N LEU A 381 48.18 -11.84 18.01
CA LEU A 381 49.44 -11.71 17.28
C LEU A 381 50.23 -10.40 17.51
N VAL A 382 49.93 -9.67 18.58
CA VAL A 382 50.75 -8.53 19.01
C VAL A 382 51.04 -8.63 20.51
N ASP A 383 51.91 -9.57 20.86
CA ASP A 383 52.65 -9.58 22.13
C ASP A 383 54.13 -9.36 21.82
N VAL A 384 54.59 -8.11 21.88
CA VAL A 384 56.02 -7.80 22.07
C VAL A 384 56.18 -6.53 22.93
N ALA A 385 56.68 -6.77 24.15
CA ALA A 385 57.53 -5.93 25.00
C ALA A 385 56.97 -4.65 25.67
N HIS A 386 56.84 -4.73 27.01
CA HIS A 386 57.10 -3.63 27.95
C HIS A 386 58.63 -3.39 28.10
N PRO A 387 59.07 -2.17 28.49
CA PRO A 387 59.38 -1.95 29.91
C PRO A 387 58.95 -0.58 30.49
N THR A 388 58.34 -0.66 31.68
CA THR A 388 58.55 0.08 32.94
C THR A 388 59.03 1.55 32.98
N ASP A 389 58.18 2.34 33.67
CA ASP A 389 58.46 3.17 34.86
C ASP A 389 58.54 4.72 34.80
N ASN A 390 57.77 5.27 35.76
CA ASN A 390 57.90 6.50 36.56
C ASN A 390 57.34 7.86 36.11
N ASP A 391 56.26 8.22 36.83
CA ASP A 391 56.05 9.39 37.69
C ASP A 391 55.87 10.84 37.18
N ASP A 392 54.84 11.43 37.78
CA ASP A 392 54.65 12.81 38.24
C ASP A 392 54.25 13.98 37.30
N SER A 393 52.97 14.36 37.48
CA SER A 393 52.49 15.71 37.83
C SER A 393 52.41 16.86 36.79
N ASN A 394 51.37 17.69 37.00
CA ASN A 394 51.14 19.08 36.56
C ASN A 394 50.41 19.41 35.23
N ILE A 395 49.12 19.79 35.41
CA ILE A 395 48.48 21.09 35.10
C ILE A 395 48.69 21.77 33.72
N GLN A 396 47.52 22.01 33.08
CA GLN A 396 47.16 23.02 32.04
C GLN A 396 47.79 22.96 30.63
N SER A 397 46.96 22.74 29.61
CA SER A 397 46.35 23.84 28.83
C SER A 397 45.34 23.33 27.78
N CYS A 398 44.45 24.24 27.35
CA CYS A 398 43.38 24.06 26.37
C CYS A 398 43.77 23.37 25.05
N SER A 399 42.91 22.47 24.57
CA SER A 399 42.43 22.49 23.19
C SER A 399 41.15 21.67 23.04
N GLY A 400 40.22 22.16 22.23
CA GLY A 400 38.83 21.72 22.20
C GLY A 400 38.60 20.37 21.54
N LEU A 401 37.58 19.64 22.03
CA LEU A 401 36.93 18.59 21.24
C LEU A 401 35.42 18.62 21.47
N MET A 402 34.68 18.91 20.39
CA MET A 402 33.23 18.78 20.31
C MET A 402 32.82 17.35 20.65
N VAL A 403 32.19 17.13 21.80
CA VAL A 403 31.52 15.86 22.10
C VAL A 403 30.23 15.77 21.28
N ARG A 404 30.34 15.20 20.07
CA ARG A 404 29.17 14.73 19.31
C ARG A 404 28.54 13.55 20.06
N LYS A 405 27.54 13.82 20.90
CA LYS A 405 26.66 12.78 21.47
C LYS A 405 25.73 12.23 20.38
N THR A 406 26.20 11.28 19.58
CA THR A 406 25.32 10.50 18.71
C THR A 406 24.62 9.41 19.53
N LYS A 407 23.35 9.64 19.90
CA LYS A 407 22.48 8.59 20.46
C LYS A 407 22.26 7.50 19.39
N PRO A 408 22.61 6.23 19.62
CA PRO A 408 22.31 5.18 18.66
C PRO A 408 20.81 4.86 18.71
N LYS A 409 20.10 5.07 17.60
CA LYS A 409 18.73 4.58 17.40
C LYS A 409 18.77 3.07 17.16
N LEU A 410 18.47 2.29 18.20
CA LEU A 410 18.24 0.85 18.08
C LEU A 410 16.88 0.59 17.41
N ARG A 411 16.92 0.04 16.19
CA ARG A 411 15.74 -0.54 15.52
C ARG A 411 15.74 -2.05 15.75
N LEU A 412 14.87 -2.53 16.64
CA LEU A 412 14.62 -3.95 16.82
C LEU A 412 13.85 -4.50 15.61
N LYS A 413 14.45 -5.48 14.93
CA LYS A 413 13.74 -6.39 14.01
C LYS A 413 13.52 -7.72 14.70
N SER A 414 12.28 -8.20 14.68
CA SER A 414 11.90 -9.53 15.16
C SER A 414 12.40 -10.59 14.18
N ASN A 415 13.22 -11.54 14.65
CA ASN A 415 13.34 -12.90 14.11
C ASN A 415 14.08 -13.78 15.13
N ALA A 416 13.43 -14.85 15.58
CA ALA A 416 14.09 -16.07 16.02
C ALA A 416 13.13 -17.23 15.72
N SER A 417 13.43 -17.98 14.67
CA SER A 417 12.75 -19.21 14.26
C SER A 417 13.49 -20.39 14.85
N LEU A 418 12.80 -21.24 15.62
CA LEU A 418 13.29 -22.57 16.00
C LEU A 418 12.75 -23.59 14.98
N LEU A 419 13.68 -24.29 14.33
CA LEU A 419 13.49 -25.38 13.38
C LEU A 419 13.20 -26.68 14.13
N ILE A 420 12.13 -27.39 13.75
CA ILE A 420 11.98 -28.83 14.03
C ILE A 420 11.69 -29.51 12.68
N LYS A 421 12.52 -30.49 12.33
CA LYS A 421 12.36 -31.40 11.17
C LYS A 421 11.46 -32.57 11.55
N SER A 422 10.61 -33.02 10.62
CA SER A 422 10.15 -34.41 10.58
C SER A 422 9.86 -34.83 9.12
N GLN A 423 10.43 -35.98 8.73
CA GLN A 423 10.27 -36.68 7.45
C GLN A 423 9.08 -37.66 7.51
N SER A 424 8.41 -37.93 6.38
CA SER A 424 7.98 -39.28 5.95
C SER A 424 7.42 -39.34 4.51
N ARG A 425 7.76 -40.44 3.81
CA ARG A 425 7.38 -41.01 2.49
C ARG A 425 5.85 -41.20 2.30
N ALA A 426 5.16 -41.24 1.13
CA ALA A 426 5.28 -41.80 -0.25
C ALA A 426 4.38 -43.05 -0.47
N GLU A 427 3.58 -43.07 -1.56
CA GLU A 427 3.01 -44.19 -2.39
C GLU A 427 1.71 -43.72 -3.11
N MET A 428 1.68 -43.53 -4.44
CA MET A 428 1.36 -44.42 -5.59
C MET A 428 -0.03 -45.09 -5.59
N ASP A 429 -0.86 -44.77 -6.60
CA ASP A 429 -1.44 -45.76 -7.53
C ASP A 429 -2.19 -45.13 -8.72
N ALA A 430 -2.24 -45.86 -9.83
CA ALA A 430 -2.72 -45.47 -11.16
C ALA A 430 -3.91 -46.32 -11.62
N SER A 431 -4.79 -45.78 -12.49
CA SER A 431 -5.53 -46.56 -13.50
C SER A 431 -6.25 -45.67 -14.53
N GLU A 432 -6.07 -45.99 -15.81
CA GLU A 432 -6.70 -45.39 -16.99
C GLU A 432 -8.10 -45.94 -17.30
N GLY A 433 -8.92 -45.15 -18.02
CA GLY A 433 -10.11 -45.61 -18.74
C GLY A 433 -10.59 -44.60 -19.80
N LYS A 434 -10.59 -45.01 -21.09
CA LYS A 434 -11.07 -44.27 -22.27
C LYS A 434 -12.48 -44.72 -22.67
N ILE A 435 -13.40 -43.81 -23.06
CA ILE A 435 -14.39 -44.00 -24.16
C ILE A 435 -14.66 -42.64 -24.87
N LYS A 436 -14.89 -42.69 -26.20
CA LYS A 436 -14.88 -41.64 -27.24
C LYS A 436 -16.26 -41.02 -27.54
N GLU A 437 -16.27 -39.78 -28.05
CA GLU A 437 -17.28 -39.24 -28.98
C GLU A 437 -16.62 -38.51 -30.18
N HIS A 438 -17.26 -38.60 -31.36
CA HIS A 438 -16.93 -38.00 -32.68
C HIS A 438 -17.97 -36.89 -33.01
N LYS A 439 -17.80 -35.86 -33.85
CA LYS A 439 -16.75 -35.34 -34.75
C LYS A 439 -17.20 -33.94 -35.24
N SER A 440 -16.28 -32.99 -35.32
CA SER A 440 -16.25 -31.91 -36.33
C SER A 440 -14.79 -31.75 -36.79
N LEU A 441 -14.58 -31.40 -38.08
CA LEU A 441 -13.35 -31.60 -38.89
C LEU A 441 -11.98 -31.54 -38.14
N PRO A 442 -11.06 -32.48 -38.42
CA PRO A 442 -9.96 -32.79 -37.53
C PRO A 442 -8.82 -31.78 -37.67
N VAL A 443 -8.67 -30.92 -36.67
CA VAL A 443 -7.32 -30.70 -36.13
C VAL A 443 -6.77 -32.09 -35.84
N LEU A 444 -5.61 -32.44 -36.40
CA LEU A 444 -4.91 -33.68 -36.07
C LEU A 444 -4.90 -33.79 -34.54
N GLN A 445 -5.66 -34.75 -33.97
CA GLN A 445 -5.78 -34.91 -32.51
C GLN A 445 -4.40 -35.09 -31.85
N SER A 446 -3.40 -35.52 -32.62
CA SER A 446 -1.99 -35.53 -32.22
C SER A 446 -1.47 -34.15 -31.85
N ASP A 447 -1.88 -33.09 -32.56
CA ASP A 447 -1.34 -31.74 -32.38
C ASP A 447 -1.89 -31.11 -31.11
N GLU A 448 -3.20 -31.18 -30.83
CA GLU A 448 -3.74 -30.68 -29.56
C GLU A 448 -3.17 -31.42 -28.35
N ASN A 449 -2.96 -32.74 -28.46
CA ASN A 449 -2.31 -33.51 -27.40
C ASN A 449 -0.84 -33.11 -27.22
N THR A 450 -0.14 -32.78 -28.31
CA THR A 450 1.24 -32.27 -28.28
C THR A 450 1.32 -30.87 -27.66
N MET A 451 0.34 -30.00 -27.95
CA MET A 451 0.24 -28.64 -27.40
C MET A 451 -0.21 -28.64 -25.95
N ALA A 452 -1.07 -29.59 -25.54
CA ALA A 452 -1.45 -29.80 -24.15
C ALA A 452 -0.22 -30.15 -23.29
N ALA A 453 0.76 -30.88 -23.86
CA ALA A 453 2.05 -31.14 -23.22
C ALA A 453 2.92 -29.88 -23.09
N TRP A 454 2.62 -28.78 -23.79
CA TRP A 454 3.32 -27.50 -23.64
C TRP A 454 2.72 -26.62 -22.53
N GLN A 455 1.61 -27.04 -21.92
CA GLN A 455 1.00 -26.33 -20.82
C GLN A 455 1.92 -26.37 -19.60
N LYS A 456 2.42 -25.21 -19.19
CA LYS A 456 3.27 -25.04 -18.00
C LYS A 456 2.47 -24.31 -16.93
N SER A 457 2.72 -24.64 -15.66
CA SER A 457 2.10 -23.91 -14.55
C SER A 457 2.51 -22.42 -14.58
N ALA A 458 1.70 -21.55 -13.97
CA ALA A 458 2.00 -20.11 -13.89
C ALA A 458 3.39 -19.81 -13.28
N VAL A 459 3.83 -20.65 -12.33
CA VAL A 459 5.14 -20.54 -11.69
C VAL A 459 6.27 -20.91 -12.65
N GLU A 460 6.13 -22.01 -13.37
CA GLU A 460 7.14 -22.47 -14.35
C GLU A 460 7.23 -21.54 -15.54
N TYR A 461 6.10 -21.06 -16.04
CA TYR A 461 6.08 -20.12 -17.15
C TYR A 461 6.71 -18.77 -16.76
N ASN A 462 6.47 -18.29 -15.54
CA ASN A 462 7.16 -17.12 -15.01
C ASN A 462 8.67 -17.34 -14.86
N ARG A 463 9.12 -18.55 -14.49
CA ARG A 463 10.55 -18.89 -14.44
C ARG A 463 11.18 -18.85 -15.84
N LEU A 464 10.47 -19.28 -16.88
CA LEU A 464 10.93 -19.14 -18.27
C LEU A 464 10.98 -17.68 -18.72
N LEU A 465 10.00 -16.86 -18.36
CA LEU A 465 10.06 -15.43 -18.65
C LEU A 465 11.25 -14.76 -17.92
N GLN A 466 11.71 -15.33 -16.82
CA GLN A 466 12.90 -14.86 -16.09
C GLN A 466 14.24 -15.27 -16.72
N SER A 467 14.28 -16.24 -17.64
CA SER A 467 15.52 -16.66 -18.30
C SER A 467 15.90 -15.81 -19.52
N ILE A 468 14.98 -14.97 -20.00
CA ILE A 468 15.24 -14.05 -21.11
C ILE A 468 15.60 -12.63 -20.64
N GLU A 469 16.14 -11.85 -21.57
CA GLU A 469 16.54 -10.46 -21.35
C GLU A 469 15.39 -9.62 -20.77
N LYS A 470 15.74 -8.71 -19.86
CA LYS A 470 14.79 -7.87 -19.11
C LYS A 470 13.90 -7.03 -20.02
N SER A 471 14.44 -6.49 -21.11
CA SER A 471 13.73 -5.70 -22.13
C SER A 471 12.60 -6.50 -22.76
N LYS A 472 12.93 -7.68 -23.31
CA LYS A 472 11.97 -8.62 -23.92
C LYS A 472 10.93 -9.14 -22.93
N ARG A 473 11.35 -9.43 -21.70
CA ARG A 473 10.43 -9.87 -20.61
C ARG A 473 9.36 -8.83 -20.33
N ILE A 474 9.71 -7.54 -20.29
CA ILE A 474 8.75 -6.46 -20.05
C ILE A 474 7.74 -6.40 -21.20
N ILE A 475 8.21 -6.47 -22.44
CA ILE A 475 7.35 -6.44 -23.65
C ILE A 475 6.36 -7.61 -23.65
N LEU A 476 6.84 -8.85 -23.46
CA LEU A 476 5.99 -10.05 -23.44
C LEU A 476 4.97 -10.03 -22.30
N LYS A 477 5.36 -9.54 -21.12
CA LYS A 477 4.42 -9.42 -19.99
C LYS A 477 3.38 -8.33 -20.20
N MET A 478 3.74 -7.20 -20.83
CA MET A 478 2.76 -6.17 -21.21
C MET A 478 1.77 -6.69 -22.25
N ALA A 479 2.24 -7.47 -23.23
CA ALA A 479 1.36 -8.07 -24.23
C ALA A 479 0.33 -9.03 -23.62
N LEU A 480 0.73 -9.84 -22.63
CA LEU A 480 -0.19 -10.70 -21.86
C LEU A 480 -1.23 -9.89 -21.06
N ILE A 481 -0.80 -8.79 -20.44
CA ILE A 481 -1.69 -7.90 -19.68
C ILE A 481 -2.72 -7.26 -20.61
N ASN A 482 -2.27 -6.73 -21.74
CA ASN A 482 -3.15 -6.10 -22.72
C ASN A 482 -4.17 -7.12 -23.24
N TYR A 483 -3.73 -8.32 -23.62
CA TYR A 483 -4.61 -9.40 -24.06
C TYR A 483 -5.66 -9.81 -23.01
N ALA A 484 -5.30 -9.86 -21.73
CA ALA A 484 -6.28 -10.14 -20.68
C ALA A 484 -7.34 -9.04 -20.54
N THR A 485 -7.03 -7.80 -20.94
CA THR A 485 -7.95 -6.66 -20.88
C THR A 485 -8.77 -6.45 -22.15
N ASP A 486 -8.17 -6.65 -23.33
CA ASP A 486 -8.75 -6.30 -24.62
C ASP A 486 -9.09 -7.51 -25.50
N ASN A 487 -8.66 -8.71 -25.10
CA ASN A 487 -8.80 -9.97 -25.83
C ASN A 487 -8.23 -9.95 -27.27
N ASN A 488 -7.26 -9.08 -27.54
CA ASN A 488 -6.69 -8.88 -28.88
C ASN A 488 -5.61 -9.92 -29.21
N PHE A 489 -6.05 -11.05 -29.77
CA PHE A 489 -5.18 -12.18 -30.10
C PHE A 489 -4.08 -11.84 -31.13
N GLN A 490 -4.38 -11.02 -32.14
CA GLN A 490 -3.43 -10.70 -33.21
C GLN A 490 -2.23 -9.90 -32.69
N THR A 491 -2.50 -8.92 -31.81
CA THR A 491 -1.44 -8.10 -31.20
C THR A 491 -0.57 -8.93 -30.26
N LEU A 492 -1.20 -9.83 -29.48
CA LEU A 492 -0.49 -10.74 -28.59
C LEU A 492 0.47 -11.63 -29.38
N ILE A 493 -0.03 -12.32 -30.42
CA ILE A 493 0.79 -13.28 -31.17
C ILE A 493 1.86 -12.59 -32.00
N SER A 494 1.58 -11.44 -32.60
CA SER A 494 2.59 -10.66 -33.31
C SER A 494 3.76 -10.31 -32.39
N THR A 495 3.46 -9.79 -31.20
CA THR A 495 4.47 -9.43 -30.19
C THR A 495 5.25 -10.66 -29.72
N PHE A 496 4.57 -11.75 -29.40
CA PHE A 496 5.23 -12.98 -28.94
C PHE A 496 6.11 -13.59 -30.02
N THR A 497 5.64 -13.66 -31.27
CA THR A 497 6.41 -14.22 -32.38
C THR A 497 7.67 -13.39 -32.64
N MET A 498 7.54 -12.07 -32.65
CA MET A 498 8.66 -11.15 -32.93
C MET A 498 9.75 -11.18 -31.85
N GLU A 499 9.36 -11.34 -30.58
CA GLU A 499 10.31 -11.32 -29.46
C GLU A 499 10.92 -12.69 -29.12
N THR A 500 10.22 -13.78 -29.44
CA THR A 500 10.61 -15.14 -29.04
C THR A 500 11.15 -16.01 -30.17
N VAL A 501 10.84 -15.73 -31.44
CA VAL A 501 11.38 -16.50 -32.57
C VAL A 501 12.66 -15.82 -33.07
N PRO A 502 13.76 -16.57 -33.33
CA PRO A 502 13.92 -18.03 -33.23
C PRO A 502 14.46 -18.52 -31.87
N ASN A 503 14.85 -17.62 -30.97
CA ASN A 503 15.75 -17.95 -29.84
C ASN A 503 15.06 -18.49 -28.57
N HIS A 504 13.75 -18.30 -28.42
CA HIS A 504 13.01 -18.57 -27.18
C HIS A 504 11.67 -19.27 -27.46
N LEU A 505 11.67 -20.28 -28.33
CA LEU A 505 10.48 -21.01 -28.76
C LEU A 505 9.67 -21.62 -27.60
N GLU A 506 10.32 -22.01 -26.50
CA GLU A 506 9.66 -22.55 -25.31
C GLU A 506 8.74 -21.54 -24.59
N LEU A 507 8.96 -20.23 -24.77
CA LEU A 507 8.06 -19.18 -24.30
C LEU A 507 6.83 -19.06 -25.19
N LEU A 508 7.02 -19.16 -26.51
CA LEU A 508 5.92 -19.17 -27.47
C LEU A 508 5.04 -20.40 -27.24
N LYS A 509 5.63 -21.59 -27.16
CA LYS A 509 4.92 -22.84 -26.89
C LYS A 509 4.09 -22.78 -25.59
N GLY A 510 4.69 -22.28 -24.51
CA GLY A 510 3.99 -22.14 -23.23
C GLY A 510 2.85 -21.12 -23.22
N LEU A 511 2.77 -20.23 -24.22
CA LEU A 511 1.65 -19.29 -24.38
C LEU A 511 0.32 -20.01 -24.59
N TYR A 512 0.32 -21.20 -25.22
CA TYR A 512 -0.89 -21.98 -25.47
C TYR A 512 -1.72 -22.19 -24.19
N GLY A 513 -1.04 -22.45 -23.08
CA GLY A 513 -1.62 -22.62 -21.75
C GLY A 513 -2.19 -21.35 -21.12
N TYR A 514 -2.24 -20.22 -21.82
CA TYR A 514 -2.77 -18.94 -21.37
C TYR A 514 -3.68 -18.25 -22.39
N LEU A 515 -3.93 -18.90 -23.54
CA LEU A 515 -4.87 -18.42 -24.54
C LEU A 515 -6.30 -18.84 -24.19
N GLN A 516 -7.24 -17.96 -24.50
CA GLN A 516 -8.67 -18.31 -24.47
C GLN A 516 -8.97 -19.45 -25.45
N ALA A 517 -9.96 -20.28 -25.11
CA ALA A 517 -10.28 -21.50 -25.89
C ALA A 517 -10.58 -21.21 -27.37
N ASN A 518 -11.26 -20.10 -27.67
CA ASN A 518 -11.56 -19.65 -29.04
C ASN A 518 -10.32 -19.21 -29.85
N HIS A 519 -9.20 -18.89 -29.19
CA HIS A 519 -7.97 -18.43 -29.83
C HIS A 519 -6.93 -19.55 -30.05
N ARG A 520 -7.13 -20.71 -29.40
CA ARG A 520 -6.23 -21.88 -29.52
C ARG A 520 -6.11 -22.44 -30.96
N PRO A 521 -7.20 -22.57 -31.75
CA PRO A 521 -7.09 -23.08 -33.13
C PRO A 521 -6.24 -22.16 -34.03
N GLY A 522 -6.40 -20.84 -33.88
CA GLY A 522 -5.59 -19.85 -34.61
C GLY A 522 -4.11 -19.94 -34.25
N PHE A 523 -3.80 -20.17 -32.97
CA PHE A 523 -2.43 -20.34 -32.51
C PHE A 523 -1.77 -21.60 -33.06
N VAL A 524 -2.50 -22.73 -33.13
CA VAL A 524 -2.01 -23.98 -33.73
C VAL A 524 -1.62 -23.77 -35.20
N SER A 525 -2.43 -23.03 -35.96
CA SER A 525 -2.11 -22.69 -37.37
C SER A 525 -0.77 -21.93 -37.49
N ILE A 526 -0.53 -20.98 -36.58
CA ILE A 526 0.70 -20.17 -36.55
C ILE A 526 1.90 -21.04 -36.15
N CYS A 527 1.75 -21.95 -35.18
CA CYS A 527 2.81 -22.89 -34.81
C CYS A 527 3.20 -23.83 -35.97
N ARG A 528 2.25 -24.26 -36.81
CA ARG A 528 2.56 -25.04 -38.03
C ARG A 528 3.34 -24.21 -39.05
N GLN A 529 2.94 -22.96 -39.28
CA GLN A 529 3.67 -22.05 -40.17
C GLN A 529 5.12 -21.81 -39.72
N LEU A 530 5.34 -21.80 -38.40
CA LEU A 530 6.67 -21.67 -37.79
C LEU A 530 7.43 -23.00 -37.64
N LYS A 531 6.90 -24.13 -38.14
CA LYS A 531 7.47 -25.48 -38.02
C LYS A 531 7.77 -25.91 -36.58
N LEU A 532 6.89 -25.53 -35.64
CA LEU A 532 6.99 -25.90 -34.23
C LEU A 532 6.18 -27.15 -33.87
N LEU A 533 5.36 -27.61 -34.81
CA LEU A 533 4.51 -28.79 -34.77
C LEU A 533 4.89 -29.75 -35.89
#